data_AF-A0A964EJC1-F1
#
_entry.id   AF-A0A964EJC1-F1
#
_cell.length_a   1.000
_cell.length_b   1.000
_cell.length_c   1.000
_cell.angle_alpha   90.00
_cell.angle_beta   90.00
_cell.angle_gamma   90.00
#
_symmetry.space_group_name_H-M   'P 1'
#
loop_
_entity.id
_entity.type
_entity.pdbx_description
1 polymer ?
#
loop_
_entity_poly.entity_id
_entity_poly.type
_entity_poly.pdbx_seq_one_letter_code
_entity_poly.pdbx_strand_id
1 'polypeptide(L)'
;MKKRLFLVCPDAHLEPVIPGHFSGEAFFLTALGVAFNPMETSYDLFIDHFIEDNGISEICLVADTSSRFFRNVVQGKKGFDTYAEKVLEQLLSKHSTQFEQTRGAWQKCLLLTRLHLAQQLQQLEKSRYLGRRIEQGKLVIKAYQYLRNTDRMEEIKHSQELYAPYSRVLQGAEALYGQTAAAATILTPLRSAPENTAVPPAAIPSASLAAEDFQTSPDAPQRSLPSPLTKIRAYLVPGLALSALIAAVLISATTGGLLMKELLISTSIIAMLLAIRQIKPDRS
;
A
#
# COMPACT_ATOMS: atom_id res chain seq x y z
N MET A 1 7.92 -25.47 6.62
CA MET A 1 8.08 -24.54 5.48
C MET A 1 7.91 -23.12 5.98
N LYS A 2 8.58 -22.13 5.37
CA LYS A 2 8.41 -20.71 5.76
C LYS A 2 7.09 -20.17 5.18
N LYS A 3 6.31 -19.50 6.02
CA LYS A 3 5.03 -18.85 5.66
C LYS A 3 5.21 -17.33 5.74
N ARG A 4 4.85 -16.62 4.67
CA ARG A 4 5.10 -15.18 4.55
C ARG A 4 3.83 -14.40 4.20
N LEU A 5 3.65 -13.24 4.82
CA LEU A 5 2.66 -12.25 4.41
C LEU A 5 3.32 -11.19 3.54
N PHE A 6 2.91 -11.11 2.27
CA PHE A 6 3.34 -10.09 1.33
C PHE A 6 2.37 -8.92 1.34
N LEU A 7 2.91 -7.74 1.64
CA LEU A 7 2.22 -6.46 1.61
C LEU A 7 2.52 -5.78 0.26
N VAL A 8 1.55 -5.78 -0.66
CA VAL A 8 1.77 -5.40 -2.07
C VAL A 8 0.76 -4.39 -2.59
N CYS A 9 1.08 -3.77 -3.73
CA CYS A 9 0.14 -2.92 -4.45
C CYS A 9 -0.64 -3.73 -5.49
N PRO A 10 -1.99 -3.67 -5.50
CA PRO A 10 -2.77 -4.45 -6.45
C PRO A 10 -2.56 -4.02 -7.91
N ASP A 11 -2.19 -2.75 -8.15
CA ASP A 11 -1.87 -2.23 -9.49
C ASP A 11 -0.51 -2.73 -10.02
N ALA A 12 0.33 -3.30 -9.16
CA ALA A 12 1.63 -3.82 -9.55
C ALA A 12 1.57 -5.28 -10.03
N HIS A 13 0.46 -6.00 -9.84
CA HIS A 13 0.31 -7.40 -10.28
C HIS A 13 1.52 -8.27 -9.87
N LEU A 14 1.92 -8.21 -8.59
CA LEU A 14 3.12 -8.88 -8.08
C LEU A 14 2.83 -10.30 -7.57
N GLU A 15 1.57 -10.64 -7.34
CA GLU A 15 1.11 -11.95 -6.88
C GLU A 15 1.61 -13.11 -7.76
N PRO A 16 1.58 -13.05 -9.12
CA PRO A 16 2.17 -14.10 -9.94
C PRO A 16 3.71 -14.07 -10.00
N VAL A 17 4.33 -12.95 -9.67
CA VAL A 17 5.80 -12.77 -9.74
C VAL A 17 6.48 -13.30 -8.47
N ILE A 18 5.91 -13.01 -7.31
CA ILE A 18 6.48 -13.32 -5.99
C ILE A 18 6.84 -14.81 -5.79
N PRO A 19 6.01 -15.79 -6.20
CA PRO A 19 6.36 -17.21 -6.08
C PRO A 19 7.63 -17.62 -6.85
N GLY A 20 8.03 -16.87 -7.89
CA GLY A 20 9.28 -17.10 -8.61
C GLY A 20 10.53 -16.64 -7.85
N HIS A 21 10.38 -15.71 -6.92
CA HIS A 21 11.47 -15.12 -6.13
C HIS A 21 11.59 -15.70 -4.72
N PHE A 22 10.53 -16.35 -4.21
CA PHE A 22 10.48 -16.87 -2.85
C PHE A 22 9.91 -18.29 -2.78
N SER A 23 10.58 -19.17 -2.03
CA SER A 23 10.08 -20.51 -1.73
C SER A 23 9.20 -20.54 -0.50
N GLY A 24 8.07 -21.25 -0.51
CA GLY A 24 7.22 -21.46 0.67
C GLY A 24 5.78 -21.00 0.44
N GLU A 25 5.03 -20.85 1.52
CA GLU A 25 3.63 -20.42 1.46
C GLU A 25 3.55 -18.89 1.48
N ALA A 26 2.80 -18.33 0.55
CA ALA A 26 2.65 -16.89 0.35
C ALA A 26 1.20 -16.46 0.61
N PHE A 27 1.03 -15.53 1.55
CA PHE A 27 -0.21 -14.82 1.81
C PHE A 27 -0.08 -13.40 1.26
N PHE A 28 -1.18 -12.77 0.85
CA PHE A 28 -1.15 -11.44 0.27
C PHE A 28 -2.15 -10.53 0.96
N LEU A 29 -1.71 -9.32 1.30
CA LEU A 29 -2.57 -8.23 1.73
C LEU A 29 -2.21 -7.00 0.89
N THR A 30 -3.23 -6.36 0.31
CA THR A 30 -3.05 -5.39 -0.76
C THR A 30 -3.45 -3.99 -0.32
N ALA A 31 -2.68 -2.97 -0.72
CA ALA A 31 -3.02 -1.56 -0.58
C ALA A 31 -2.40 -0.73 -1.71
N LEU A 32 -3.10 0.33 -2.14
CA LEU A 32 -2.59 1.24 -3.18
C LEU A 32 -1.23 1.82 -2.77
N GLY A 33 -0.28 1.84 -3.71
CA GLY A 33 1.09 2.30 -3.47
C GLY A 33 1.84 1.59 -2.34
N VAL A 34 1.37 0.43 -1.84
CA VAL A 34 1.92 -0.20 -0.62
C VAL A 34 1.84 0.76 0.59
N ALA A 35 0.82 1.62 0.63
CA ALA A 35 0.62 2.61 1.68
C ALA A 35 -0.36 2.07 2.73
N PHE A 36 0.18 1.37 3.72
CA PHE A 36 -0.59 0.84 4.84
C PHE A 36 -0.63 1.83 6.01
N ASN A 37 -1.62 1.70 6.88
CA ASN A 37 -1.74 2.49 8.10
C ASN A 37 -1.72 1.59 9.35
N PRO A 38 -0.56 1.05 9.73
CA PRO A 38 -0.44 0.16 10.88
C PRO A 38 -0.61 0.87 12.24
N MET A 39 -0.79 2.20 12.25
CA MET A 39 -1.11 2.95 13.47
C MET A 39 -2.59 2.87 13.84
N GLU A 40 -3.45 2.47 12.90
CA GLU A 40 -4.85 2.22 13.19
C GLU A 40 -5.00 0.91 13.99
N THR A 41 -5.48 1.00 15.23
CA THR A 41 -5.50 -0.13 16.18
C THR A 41 -6.32 -1.32 15.67
N SER A 42 -7.46 -1.08 15.03
CA SER A 42 -8.31 -2.11 14.41
C SER A 42 -7.57 -2.88 13.33
N TYR A 43 -6.83 -2.15 12.48
CA TYR A 43 -6.07 -2.70 11.38
C TYR A 43 -4.88 -3.53 11.87
N ASP A 44 -4.12 -2.99 12.82
CA ASP A 44 -2.97 -3.65 13.45
C ASP A 44 -3.39 -4.97 14.14
N LEU A 45 -4.48 -4.94 14.92
CA LEU A 45 -5.01 -6.13 15.60
C LEU A 45 -5.52 -7.19 14.62
N PHE A 46 -6.17 -6.79 13.52
CA PHE A 46 -6.61 -7.72 12.50
C PHE A 46 -5.44 -8.48 11.85
N ILE A 47 -4.36 -7.76 11.49
CA ILE A 47 -3.17 -8.39 10.93
C ILE A 47 -2.51 -9.32 11.96
N ASP A 48 -2.44 -8.91 13.22
CA ASP A 48 -1.86 -9.72 14.29
C ASP A 48 -2.55 -11.09 14.42
N HIS A 49 -3.89 -11.10 14.46
CA HIS A 49 -4.67 -12.34 14.48
C HIS A 49 -4.47 -13.16 13.20
N PHE A 50 -4.50 -12.53 12.03
CA PHE A 50 -4.27 -13.23 10.77
C PHE A 50 -2.89 -13.91 10.72
N ILE A 51 -1.85 -13.26 11.24
CA ILE A 51 -0.50 -13.82 11.35
C ILE A 51 -0.46 -15.03 12.27
N GLU A 52 -1.11 -14.94 13.44
CA GLU A 52 -1.15 -16.03 14.40
C GLU A 52 -1.90 -17.24 13.87
N ASP A 53 -3.10 -17.04 13.33
CA ASP A 53 -3.98 -18.11 12.83
C ASP A 53 -3.34 -18.90 11.68
N ASN A 54 -2.51 -18.22 10.86
CA ASN A 54 -1.86 -18.84 9.70
C ASN A 54 -0.43 -19.30 9.98
N GLY A 55 0.12 -19.04 11.18
CA GLY A 55 1.51 -19.36 11.53
C GLY A 55 2.54 -18.61 10.68
N ILE A 56 2.27 -17.35 10.35
CA ILE A 56 3.14 -16.51 9.54
C ILE A 56 4.32 -16.02 10.39
N SER A 57 5.54 -16.22 9.91
CA SER A 57 6.77 -15.84 10.63
C SER A 57 7.53 -14.67 9.99
N GLU A 58 7.10 -14.21 8.82
CA GLU A 58 7.73 -13.11 8.10
C GLU A 58 6.71 -12.24 7.35
N ILE A 59 6.84 -10.92 7.48
CA ILE A 59 6.16 -9.92 6.65
C ILE A 59 7.16 -9.41 5.61
N CYS A 60 6.73 -9.32 4.35
CA CYS A 60 7.51 -8.77 3.25
C CYS A 60 6.73 -7.63 2.57
N LEU A 61 7.21 -6.40 2.70
CA LEU A 61 6.71 -5.28 1.89
C LEU A 61 7.35 -5.36 0.50
N VAL A 62 6.54 -5.29 -0.56
CA VAL A 62 7.06 -5.31 -1.94
C VAL A 62 6.43 -4.20 -2.76
N ALA A 63 7.28 -3.29 -3.26
CA ALA A 63 6.83 -2.21 -4.14
C ALA A 63 7.53 -2.29 -5.50
N ASP A 64 6.75 -2.16 -6.57
CA ASP A 64 7.26 -2.02 -7.93
C ASP A 64 7.69 -0.58 -8.19
N THR A 65 8.95 -0.38 -8.54
CA THR A 65 9.52 0.92 -8.90
C THR A 65 8.86 1.56 -10.13
N SER A 66 8.18 0.74 -10.95
CA SER A 66 7.46 1.16 -12.15
C SER A 66 5.98 1.42 -11.93
N SER A 67 5.47 1.34 -10.69
CA SER A 67 4.04 1.54 -10.42
C SER A 67 3.58 2.94 -10.85
N ARG A 68 2.29 3.06 -11.21
CA ARG A 68 1.72 4.36 -11.59
C ARG A 68 1.77 5.37 -10.45
N PHE A 69 1.69 4.92 -9.20
CA PHE A 69 1.71 5.79 -8.02
C PHE A 69 3.04 6.54 -7.91
N PHE A 70 4.17 5.82 -7.97
CA PHE A 70 5.50 6.45 -7.90
C PHE A 70 5.76 7.36 -9.11
N ARG A 71 5.42 6.88 -10.32
CA ARG A 71 5.65 7.65 -11.55
C ARG A 71 4.83 8.93 -11.60
N ASN A 72 3.57 8.89 -11.20
CA ASN A 72 2.70 10.07 -11.22
C ASN A 72 3.22 11.15 -10.26
N VAL A 73 3.56 10.77 -9.03
CA VAL A 73 4.11 11.70 -8.02
C VAL A 73 5.43 12.30 -8.49
N VAL A 74 6.37 11.49 -8.98
CA VAL A 74 7.68 11.97 -9.48
C VAL A 74 7.54 12.88 -10.70
N GLN A 75 6.56 12.62 -11.57
CA GLN A 75 6.33 13.41 -12.79
C GLN A 75 5.42 14.62 -12.57
N GLY A 76 4.91 14.84 -11.35
CA GLY A 76 3.94 15.90 -11.06
C GLY A 76 2.64 15.75 -11.85
N LYS A 77 2.28 14.52 -12.25
CA LYS A 77 1.03 14.25 -12.96
C LYS A 77 -0.12 14.26 -11.97
N LYS A 78 -1.26 14.80 -12.39
CA LYS A 78 -2.49 14.77 -11.59
C LYS A 78 -2.83 13.32 -11.24
N GLY A 79 -2.75 13.02 -9.95
CA GLY A 79 -3.08 11.71 -9.40
C GLY A 79 -4.60 11.50 -9.23
N PHE A 80 -4.94 10.45 -8.49
CA PHE A 80 -6.30 10.09 -8.10
C PHE A 80 -6.70 10.69 -6.72
N ASP A 81 -5.86 11.54 -6.14
CA ASP A 81 -5.99 12.12 -4.79
C ASP A 81 -6.12 11.05 -3.67
N THR A 82 -5.45 9.91 -3.88
CA THR A 82 -5.50 8.78 -2.95
C THR A 82 -4.63 9.03 -1.72
N TYR A 83 -4.93 8.32 -0.62
CA TYR A 83 -4.06 8.31 0.56
C TYR A 83 -2.60 7.94 0.21
N ALA A 84 -2.41 6.98 -0.69
CA ALA A 84 -1.09 6.56 -1.14
C ALA A 84 -0.32 7.72 -1.81
N GLU A 85 -0.96 8.48 -2.70
CA GLU A 85 -0.33 9.63 -3.35
C GLU A 85 0.03 10.70 -2.32
N LYS A 86 -0.85 10.99 -1.36
CA LYS A 86 -0.57 11.97 -0.29
C LYS A 86 0.65 11.58 0.54
N VAL A 87 0.78 10.30 0.91
CA VAL A 87 1.95 9.79 1.63
C VAL A 87 3.23 9.94 0.80
N LEU A 88 3.17 9.61 -0.48
CA LEU A 88 4.32 9.71 -1.40
C LEU A 88 4.72 11.16 -1.69
N GLU A 89 3.76 12.06 -1.86
CA GLU A 89 3.99 13.50 -2.05
C GLU A 89 4.63 14.12 -0.81
N GLN A 90 4.17 13.76 0.40
CA GLN A 90 4.79 14.19 1.64
C GLN A 90 6.26 13.74 1.74
N LEU A 91 6.56 12.50 1.33
CA LEU A 91 7.93 12.00 1.26
C LEU A 91 8.77 12.76 0.23
N LEU A 92 8.22 13.04 -0.96
CA LEU A 92 8.87 13.82 -2.00
C LEU A 92 9.23 15.23 -1.47
N SER A 93 8.27 15.91 -0.83
CA SER A 93 8.47 17.25 -0.25
C SER A 93 9.49 17.24 0.89
N LYS A 94 9.42 16.24 1.79
CA LYS A 94 10.34 16.10 2.93
C LYS A 94 11.79 15.89 2.49
N HIS A 95 11.99 15.25 1.33
CA HIS A 95 13.32 14.90 0.80
C HIS A 95 13.67 15.70 -0.48
N SER A 96 13.07 16.87 -0.68
CA SER A 96 13.14 17.65 -1.93
C SER A 96 14.56 17.85 -2.46
N THR A 97 15.53 18.23 -1.60
CA THR A 97 16.93 18.42 -2.00
C THR A 97 17.55 17.16 -2.62
N GLN A 98 17.26 15.96 -2.07
CA GLN A 98 17.76 14.70 -2.63
C GLN A 98 17.13 14.41 -4.00
N PHE A 99 15.85 14.75 -4.17
CA PHE A 99 15.15 14.61 -5.44
C PHE A 99 15.59 15.61 -6.51
N GLU A 100 16.00 16.82 -6.12
CA GLU A 100 16.59 17.81 -7.03
C GLU A 100 17.97 17.34 -7.54
N GLN A 101 18.77 16.73 -6.67
CA GLN A 101 20.10 16.20 -7.01
C GLN A 101 20.03 14.90 -7.82
N THR A 102 18.94 14.12 -7.68
CA THR A 102 18.76 12.87 -8.41
C THR A 102 18.30 13.13 -9.84
N ARG A 103 19.14 12.79 -10.83
CA ARG A 103 18.80 12.96 -12.25
C ARG A 103 17.93 11.81 -12.74
N GLY A 104 16.98 12.10 -13.62
CA GLY A 104 16.14 11.10 -14.29
C GLY A 104 14.91 10.65 -13.49
N ALA A 105 13.79 10.48 -14.18
CA ALA A 105 12.53 10.08 -13.53
C ALA A 105 12.61 8.67 -12.91
N TRP A 106 13.34 7.75 -13.55
CA TRP A 106 13.52 6.39 -13.04
C TRP A 106 14.31 6.37 -11.73
N GLN A 107 15.47 7.05 -11.66
CA GLN A 107 16.23 7.13 -10.40
C GLN A 107 15.42 7.81 -9.28
N LYS A 108 14.60 8.81 -9.60
CA LYS A 108 13.68 9.42 -8.63
C LYS A 108 12.60 8.43 -8.17
N CYS A 109 12.04 7.61 -9.05
CA CYS A 109 11.08 6.57 -8.63
C CYS A 109 11.74 5.52 -7.73
N LEU A 110 12.98 5.12 -8.05
CA LEU A 110 13.79 4.23 -7.20
C LEU A 110 14.00 4.83 -5.81
N LEU A 111 14.41 6.09 -5.74
CA LEU A 111 14.57 6.85 -4.48
C LEU A 111 13.28 6.86 -3.67
N LEU A 112 12.18 7.29 -4.30
CA LEU A 112 10.88 7.40 -3.62
C LEU A 112 10.38 6.05 -3.11
N THR A 113 10.54 4.98 -3.90
CA THR A 113 10.18 3.62 -3.51
C THR A 113 10.93 3.18 -2.25
N ARG A 114 12.24 3.47 -2.19
CA ARG A 114 13.08 3.13 -1.06
C ARG A 114 12.72 3.89 0.21
N LEU A 115 12.53 5.20 0.10
CA LEU A 115 12.09 6.04 1.22
C LEU A 115 10.72 5.60 1.75
N HIS A 116 9.80 5.29 0.83
CA HIS A 116 8.46 4.82 1.18
C HIS A 116 8.48 3.48 1.92
N LEU A 117 9.18 2.48 1.39
CA LEU A 117 9.31 1.18 2.03
C LEU A 117 10.00 1.27 3.40
N ALA A 118 11.02 2.12 3.53
CA ALA A 118 11.67 2.37 4.81
C ALA A 118 10.73 3.02 5.84
N GLN A 119 9.90 3.97 5.40
CA GLN A 119 8.87 4.58 6.26
C GLN A 119 7.83 3.53 6.70
N GLN A 120 7.35 2.68 5.79
CA GLN A 120 6.38 1.63 6.10
C GLN A 120 6.96 0.58 7.08
N LEU A 121 8.23 0.18 6.89
CA LEU A 121 8.94 -0.68 7.85
C LEU A 121 8.94 -0.06 9.25
N GLN A 122 9.35 1.20 9.36
CA GLN A 122 9.41 1.89 10.65
C GLN A 122 8.02 2.02 11.30
N GLN A 123 6.97 2.22 10.51
CA GLN A 123 5.60 2.27 11.01
C GLN A 123 5.14 0.90 11.54
N LEU A 124 5.46 -0.20 10.85
CA LEU A 124 5.14 -1.55 11.31
C LEU A 124 5.91 -1.93 12.58
N GLU A 125 7.20 -1.56 12.67
CA GLU A 125 8.00 -1.75 13.88
C GLU A 125 7.44 -1.01 15.09
N LYS A 126 6.84 0.16 14.89
CA LYS A 126 6.25 0.98 15.96
C LYS A 126 4.80 0.64 16.28
N SER A 127 4.18 -0.27 15.53
CA SER A 127 2.79 -0.67 15.74
C SER A 127 2.62 -1.40 17.07
N ARG A 128 1.42 -1.37 17.65
CA ARG A 128 1.21 -1.87 19.01
C ARG A 128 1.30 -3.39 19.06
N TYR A 129 0.75 -4.09 18.08
CA TYR A 129 0.67 -5.55 18.07
C TYR A 129 1.84 -6.15 17.28
N LEU A 130 2.02 -5.74 16.02
CA LEU A 130 3.11 -6.29 15.21
C LEU A 130 4.48 -5.87 15.74
N GLY A 131 4.64 -4.63 16.20
CA GLY A 131 5.88 -4.14 16.80
C GLY A 131 6.35 -5.01 17.97
N ARG A 132 5.44 -5.38 18.87
CA ARG A 132 5.76 -6.31 19.98
C ARG A 132 6.20 -7.69 19.51
N ARG A 133 5.64 -8.23 18.43
CA ARG A 133 6.09 -9.53 17.86
C ARG A 133 7.47 -9.42 17.24
N ILE A 134 7.76 -8.28 16.59
CA ILE A 134 9.06 -7.99 15.98
C ILE A 134 10.12 -7.87 17.10
N GLU A 135 9.84 -7.09 18.14
CA GLU A 135 10.73 -6.94 19.31
C GLU A 135 11.05 -8.27 20.00
N GLN A 136 10.06 -9.18 20.06
CA GLN A 136 10.22 -10.53 20.63
C GLN A 136 10.93 -11.52 19.69
N GLY A 137 11.29 -11.10 18.46
CA GLY A 137 11.89 -11.99 17.46
C GLY A 137 10.92 -13.06 16.91
N LYS A 138 9.62 -12.94 17.20
CA LYS A 138 8.58 -13.87 16.71
C LYS A 138 8.15 -13.59 15.28
N LEU A 139 8.39 -12.37 14.81
CA LEU A 139 8.03 -11.91 13.48
C LEU A 139 9.21 -11.17 12.86
N VAL A 140 9.63 -11.61 11.67
CA VAL A 140 10.65 -10.91 10.88
C VAL A 140 9.95 -9.98 9.90
N ILE A 141 10.45 -8.76 9.73
CA ILE A 141 9.94 -7.84 8.71
C ILE A 141 11.04 -7.49 7.71
N LYS A 142 10.69 -7.50 6.42
CA LYS A 142 11.59 -7.17 5.32
C LYS A 142 10.89 -6.28 4.30
N ALA A 143 11.68 -5.52 3.55
CA ALA A 143 11.18 -4.76 2.41
C ALA A 143 11.99 -5.06 1.15
N TYR A 144 11.29 -5.15 0.03
CA TYR A 144 11.84 -5.43 -1.28
C TYR A 144 11.35 -4.40 -2.29
N GLN A 145 12.26 -3.91 -3.11
CA GLN A 145 11.89 -3.19 -4.33
C GLN A 145 11.93 -4.15 -5.51
N TYR A 146 10.90 -4.10 -6.35
CA TYR A 146 10.85 -4.86 -7.60
C TYR A 146 11.24 -3.99 -8.79
N LEU A 147 12.18 -4.50 -9.57
CA LEU A 147 12.71 -3.89 -10.80
C LEU A 147 12.13 -4.64 -12.01
N ARG A 148 10.94 -4.24 -12.45
CA ARG A 148 10.19 -4.93 -13.51
C ARG A 148 10.96 -5.15 -14.82
N ASN A 149 11.82 -4.21 -15.19
CA ASN A 149 12.63 -4.29 -16.42
C ASN A 149 13.69 -5.40 -16.40
N THR A 150 14.12 -5.84 -15.22
CA THR A 150 15.16 -6.87 -15.06
C THR A 150 14.63 -8.13 -14.38
N ASP A 151 13.34 -8.12 -13.99
CA ASP A 151 12.72 -9.14 -13.13
C ASP A 151 13.56 -9.45 -11.89
N ARG A 152 13.94 -8.41 -11.14
CA ARG A 152 14.75 -8.55 -9.91
C ARG A 152 14.02 -8.01 -8.70
N MET A 153 14.10 -8.74 -7.58
CA MET A 153 13.75 -8.25 -6.25
C MET A 153 15.00 -7.94 -5.45
N GLU A 154 15.11 -6.69 -4.99
CA GLU A 154 16.24 -6.24 -4.19
C GLU A 154 15.75 -5.93 -2.77
N GLU A 155 16.34 -6.59 -1.79
CA GLU A 155 16.07 -6.33 -0.37
C GLU A 155 16.63 -4.95 0.02
N ILE A 156 15.81 -4.13 0.66
CA ILE A 156 16.22 -2.85 1.21
C ILE A 156 16.79 -3.11 2.61
N LYS A 157 18.10 -2.95 2.76
CA LYS A 157 18.77 -3.07 4.06
C LYS A 157 18.39 -1.88 4.95
N HIS A 158 18.05 -2.18 6.20
CA HIS A 158 17.43 -1.20 7.11
C HIS A 158 18.32 0.03 7.37
N SER A 159 17.65 1.19 7.35
CA SER A 159 17.99 2.57 7.79
C SER A 159 19.41 3.16 7.68
N GLN A 160 20.51 2.43 7.78
CA GLN A 160 21.85 3.05 7.76
C GLN A 160 22.34 3.37 6.33
N GLU A 161 21.89 2.63 5.31
CA GLU A 161 22.31 2.87 3.92
C GLU A 161 21.47 3.95 3.21
N LEU A 162 20.24 4.19 3.66
CA LEU A 162 19.31 5.16 3.04
C LEU A 162 19.74 6.62 3.22
N TYR A 163 20.54 6.90 4.25
CA TYR A 163 21.10 8.23 4.53
C TYR A 163 22.59 8.34 4.18
N ALA A 164 23.22 7.26 3.70
CA ALA A 164 24.56 7.35 3.15
C ALA A 164 24.53 8.23 1.89
N PRO A 165 25.57 9.05 1.61
CA PRO A 165 25.58 9.95 0.47
C PRO A 165 25.27 9.21 -0.83
N TYR A 166 24.21 9.66 -1.49
CA TYR A 166 23.53 9.01 -2.62
C TYR A 166 24.43 8.68 -3.82
N SER A 167 25.62 9.27 -3.88
CA SER A 167 26.65 9.04 -4.90
C SER A 167 27.11 7.59 -5.00
N ARG A 168 27.13 6.82 -3.89
CA ARG A 168 27.60 5.41 -3.93
C ARG A 168 26.60 4.45 -4.56
N VAL A 169 25.31 4.70 -4.40
CA VAL A 169 24.27 3.77 -4.88
C VAL A 169 24.01 3.94 -6.39
N LEU A 170 24.13 5.17 -6.90
CA LEU A 170 24.01 5.45 -8.33
C LEU A 170 25.15 4.83 -9.15
N GLN A 171 26.38 4.83 -8.62
CA GLN A 171 27.54 4.22 -9.28
C GLN A 171 27.33 2.72 -9.58
N GLY A 172 26.65 1.99 -8.69
CA GLY A 172 26.35 0.57 -8.91
C GLY A 172 25.23 0.33 -9.94
N ALA A 173 24.19 1.16 -9.91
CA ALA A 173 23.07 1.04 -10.86
C ALA A 173 23.47 1.48 -12.28
N GLU A 174 24.22 2.57 -12.42
CA GLU A 174 24.72 3.03 -13.72
C GLU A 174 25.68 2.02 -14.35
N ALA A 175 26.49 1.30 -13.57
CA ALA A 175 27.32 0.21 -14.07
C ALA A 175 26.49 -0.96 -14.65
N LEU A 176 25.38 -1.32 -14.00
CA LEU A 176 24.49 -2.40 -14.45
C LEU A 176 23.63 -2.00 -15.67
N TYR A 177 23.15 -0.76 -15.74
CA TYR A 177 22.31 -0.27 -16.83
C TYR A 177 23.11 0.29 -18.02
N GLY A 178 24.30 0.86 -17.78
CA GLY A 178 25.18 1.32 -18.85
C GLY A 178 25.71 0.18 -19.72
N GLN A 179 25.91 -1.01 -19.14
CA GLN A 179 26.37 -2.19 -19.88
C GLN A 179 25.29 -2.78 -20.81
N THR A 180 24.01 -2.71 -20.44
CA THR A 180 22.91 -3.20 -21.29
C THR A 180 22.63 -2.26 -22.47
N ALA A 181 22.81 -0.95 -22.28
CA ALA A 181 22.75 0.02 -23.38
C ALA A 181 23.94 -0.09 -24.35
N ALA A 182 25.15 -0.38 -23.84
CA ALA A 182 26.32 -0.60 -24.68
C ALA A 182 26.23 -1.90 -25.51
N ALA A 183 25.63 -2.97 -24.95
CA ALA A 183 25.41 -4.23 -25.66
C ALA A 183 24.37 -4.08 -26.81
N ALA A 184 23.41 -3.18 -26.70
CA ALA A 184 22.43 -2.91 -27.76
C ALA A 184 23.02 -2.19 -28.98
N THR A 185 24.14 -1.48 -28.84
CA THR A 185 24.80 -0.75 -29.94
C THR A 185 25.66 -1.65 -30.83
N ILE A 186 26.05 -2.85 -30.37
CA ILE A 186 26.95 -3.75 -31.10
C ILE A 186 26.19 -4.76 -32.00
N LEU A 187 24.87 -4.86 -31.87
CA LEU A 187 24.04 -5.74 -32.71
C LEU A 187 23.14 -4.94 -33.66
N THR A 188 23.77 -4.26 -34.64
CA THR A 188 23.08 -3.86 -35.87
C THR A 188 23.50 -4.81 -36.99
N PRO A 189 22.68 -5.78 -37.43
CA PRO A 189 22.97 -6.50 -38.65
C PRO A 189 22.58 -5.63 -39.86
N LEU A 190 23.51 -5.47 -40.78
CA LEU A 190 23.24 -5.13 -42.19
C LEU A 190 22.09 -6.00 -42.71
N ARG A 191 20.95 -5.39 -43.00
CA ARG A 191 19.87 -6.03 -43.76
C ARG A 191 19.74 -5.29 -45.09
N SER A 192 20.37 -5.87 -46.10
CA SER A 192 20.12 -5.55 -47.50
C SER A 192 18.66 -5.90 -47.84
N ALA A 193 18.01 -4.98 -48.55
CA ALA A 193 16.69 -5.16 -49.12
C ALA A 193 16.70 -6.22 -50.24
N PRO A 194 15.58 -6.90 -50.45
CA PRO A 194 15.22 -7.34 -51.79
C PRO A 194 13.90 -6.72 -52.26
N GLU A 195 13.83 -6.63 -53.58
CA GLU A 195 12.91 -5.92 -54.43
C GLU A 195 11.45 -6.36 -54.33
N ASN A 196 10.59 -5.36 -54.55
CA ASN A 196 9.18 -5.48 -54.92
C ASN A 196 9.00 -6.38 -56.16
N THR A 197 8.22 -7.46 -56.01
CA THR A 197 7.46 -8.02 -57.12
C THR A 197 5.98 -8.10 -56.72
N ALA A 198 5.17 -7.36 -57.46
CA ALA A 198 3.72 -7.31 -57.32
C ALA A 198 3.08 -8.60 -57.82
N VAL A 199 2.13 -9.14 -57.05
CA VAL A 199 1.24 -10.24 -57.44
C VAL A 199 -0.21 -9.76 -57.31
N PRO A 200 -1.08 -9.95 -58.32
CA PRO A 200 -2.48 -9.52 -58.29
C PRO A 200 -3.37 -10.45 -57.43
N PRO A 201 -4.56 -9.99 -57.00
CA PRO A 201 -5.37 -10.68 -56.00
C PRO A 201 -6.16 -11.85 -56.60
N ALA A 202 -6.01 -13.03 -55.99
CA ALA A 202 -6.85 -14.19 -56.24
C ALA A 202 -8.13 -14.13 -55.38
N ALA A 203 -9.26 -14.44 -56.02
CA ALA A 203 -10.59 -14.45 -55.44
C ALA A 203 -10.75 -15.46 -54.29
N ILE A 204 -11.44 -15.05 -53.23
CA ILE A 204 -11.86 -15.90 -52.11
C ILE A 204 -13.31 -16.33 -52.35
N PRO A 205 -13.63 -17.64 -52.35
CA PRO A 205 -15.01 -18.11 -52.37
C PRO A 205 -15.66 -17.97 -50.98
N SER A 206 -16.89 -17.48 -51.00
CA SER A 206 -17.78 -17.35 -49.85
C SER A 206 -18.14 -18.73 -49.26
N ALA A 207 -17.76 -18.98 -48.01
CA ALA A 207 -18.23 -20.12 -47.24
C ALA A 207 -19.24 -19.64 -46.19
N SER A 208 -20.49 -20.05 -46.41
CA SER A 208 -21.65 -19.95 -45.51
C SER A 208 -21.41 -20.77 -44.25
N LEU A 209 -21.39 -20.14 -43.08
CA LEU A 209 -21.50 -20.80 -41.78
C LEU A 209 -22.91 -20.58 -41.25
N ALA A 210 -23.60 -21.70 -41.06
CA ALA A 210 -24.94 -21.81 -40.52
C ALA A 210 -25.00 -21.25 -39.09
N ALA A 211 -26.10 -20.55 -38.80
CA ALA A 211 -26.51 -20.19 -37.47
C ALA A 211 -26.91 -21.47 -36.70
N GLU A 212 -26.27 -21.73 -35.56
CA GLU A 212 -26.81 -22.64 -34.57
C GLU A 212 -27.62 -21.85 -33.55
N ASP A 213 -28.88 -22.24 -33.44
CA ASP A 213 -29.90 -21.73 -32.54
C ASP A 213 -29.54 -22.05 -31.09
N PHE A 214 -29.27 -21.01 -30.29
CA PHE A 214 -29.18 -21.14 -28.84
C PHE A 214 -30.59 -21.07 -28.25
N GLN A 215 -31.20 -22.24 -28.03
CA GLN A 215 -32.43 -22.38 -27.26
C GLN A 215 -32.17 -22.02 -25.78
N THR A 216 -32.91 -21.03 -25.30
CA THR A 216 -32.95 -20.63 -23.89
C THR A 216 -33.95 -21.53 -23.16
N SER A 217 -33.46 -22.25 -22.15
CA SER A 217 -34.33 -22.98 -21.21
C SER A 217 -34.72 -22.05 -20.06
N PRO A 218 -36.03 -21.87 -19.76
CA PRO A 218 -36.48 -21.20 -18.56
C PRO A 218 -36.55 -22.22 -17.41
N ASP A 219 -36.13 -21.79 -16.23
CA ASP A 219 -36.43 -22.34 -14.88
C ASP A 219 -35.18 -22.49 -14.02
N ALA A 220 -34.79 -21.37 -13.40
CA ALA A 220 -33.96 -21.37 -12.20
C ALA A 220 -34.57 -20.39 -11.18
N PRO A 221 -34.82 -20.82 -9.92
CA PRO A 221 -35.55 -20.03 -8.94
C PRO A 221 -34.74 -18.83 -8.44
N GLN A 222 -35.36 -17.65 -8.49
CA GLN A 222 -34.86 -16.40 -7.94
C GLN A 222 -34.67 -16.51 -6.42
N ARG A 223 -33.41 -16.49 -5.97
CA ARG A 223 -33.07 -16.22 -4.57
C ARG A 223 -32.90 -14.72 -4.37
N SER A 224 -33.86 -14.12 -3.68
CA SER A 224 -33.82 -12.73 -3.23
C SER A 224 -32.71 -12.52 -2.19
N LEU A 225 -31.76 -11.64 -2.48
CA LEU A 225 -30.79 -11.11 -1.52
C LEU A 225 -31.48 -10.07 -0.61
N PRO A 226 -31.32 -10.12 0.73
CA PRO A 226 -31.83 -9.08 1.61
C PRO A 226 -30.95 -7.83 1.55
N SER A 227 -31.59 -6.66 1.43
CA SER A 227 -30.98 -5.33 1.48
C SER A 227 -30.44 -4.99 2.88
N PRO A 228 -29.20 -4.49 3.05
CA PRO A 228 -28.71 -4.00 4.33
C PRO A 228 -28.88 -2.49 4.42
N LEU A 229 -30.11 -2.01 4.63
CA LEU A 229 -30.36 -0.61 4.98
C LEU A 229 -31.39 -0.50 6.12
N THR A 230 -31.12 -1.16 7.25
CA THR A 230 -31.81 -0.84 8.49
C THR A 230 -30.95 -1.27 9.69
N LYS A 231 -29.95 -0.46 10.07
CA LYS A 231 -29.34 -0.40 11.43
C LYS A 231 -28.20 0.62 11.50
N ILE A 232 -28.45 1.87 11.13
CA ILE A 232 -27.61 3.01 11.53
C ILE A 232 -28.52 4.11 12.06
N ARG A 233 -29.05 3.92 13.27
CA ARG A 233 -29.72 5.00 14.01
C ARG A 233 -29.46 5.01 15.52
N ALA A 234 -28.58 4.14 16.04
CA ALA A 234 -28.36 4.01 17.48
C ALA A 234 -27.08 4.67 18.03
N TYR A 235 -26.19 5.21 17.19
CA TYR A 235 -24.89 5.75 17.66
C TYR A 235 -24.70 7.26 17.47
N LEU A 236 -25.69 7.98 16.94
CA LEU A 236 -25.54 9.42 16.69
C LEU A 236 -25.81 10.31 17.92
N VAL A 237 -26.46 9.78 18.96
CA VAL A 237 -26.90 10.59 20.11
C VAL A 237 -25.81 10.81 21.18
N PRO A 238 -24.92 9.86 21.53
CA PRO A 238 -23.91 10.12 22.57
C PRO A 238 -22.72 10.96 22.09
N GLY A 239 -22.48 11.07 20.77
CA GLY A 239 -21.36 11.84 20.22
C GLY A 239 -21.50 13.35 20.37
N LEU A 240 -22.72 13.87 20.22
CA LEU A 240 -23.00 15.31 20.33
C LEU A 240 -22.89 15.84 21.78
N ALA A 241 -23.22 15.00 22.77
CA ALA A 241 -23.06 15.35 24.18
C ALA A 241 -21.57 15.49 24.56
N LEU A 242 -20.71 14.62 24.00
CA LEU A 242 -19.27 14.66 24.27
C LEU A 242 -18.59 15.88 23.66
N SER A 243 -18.96 16.26 22.42
CA SER A 243 -18.42 17.47 21.79
C SER A 243 -18.85 18.76 22.49
N ALA A 244 -20.08 18.82 22.99
CA ALA A 244 -20.57 19.97 23.75
C ALA A 244 -19.86 20.12 25.10
N LEU A 245 -19.58 18.98 25.77
CA LEU A 245 -18.84 18.98 27.04
C LEU A 245 -17.38 19.45 26.85
N ILE A 246 -16.71 18.98 25.80
CA ILE A 246 -15.34 19.39 25.47
C ILE A 246 -15.28 20.88 25.14
N ALA A 247 -16.25 21.40 24.38
CA ALA A 247 -16.34 22.83 24.07
C ALA A 247 -16.55 23.69 25.32
N ALA A 248 -17.41 23.25 26.25
CA ALA A 248 -17.65 23.96 27.51
C ALA A 248 -16.40 24.02 28.42
N VAL A 249 -15.63 22.92 28.49
CA VAL A 249 -14.37 22.86 29.25
C VAL A 249 -13.31 23.80 28.64
N LEU A 250 -13.21 23.84 27.31
CA LEU A 250 -12.25 24.71 26.63
C LEU A 250 -12.59 26.20 26.78
N ILE A 251 -13.87 26.57 26.70
CA ILE A 251 -14.31 27.96 26.91
C ILE A 251 -14.01 28.40 28.36
N SER A 252 -14.31 27.55 29.35
CA SER A 252 -14.01 27.84 30.76
C SER A 252 -12.52 27.96 31.06
N ALA A 253 -11.63 27.36 30.27
CA ALA A 253 -10.19 27.45 30.47
C ALA A 253 -9.62 28.84 30.15
N THR A 254 -10.32 29.64 29.33
CA THR A 254 -9.85 30.95 28.86
C THR A 254 -10.21 32.11 29.80
N THR A 255 -11.27 31.97 30.60
CA THR A 255 -11.67 32.97 31.60
C THR A 255 -11.03 32.65 32.95
N GLY A 256 -10.02 33.44 33.33
CA GLY A 256 -9.10 33.18 34.43
C GLY A 256 -9.75 33.08 35.82
N GLY A 257 -9.45 31.97 36.51
CA GLY A 257 -9.70 31.74 37.92
C GLY A 257 -9.12 30.38 38.31
N LEU A 258 -7.90 30.37 38.88
CA LEU A 258 -7.12 29.15 39.11
C LEU A 258 -7.87 28.12 40.01
N LEU A 259 -8.64 28.61 40.98
CA LEU A 259 -9.39 27.77 41.93
C LEU A 259 -10.68 27.14 41.33
N MET A 260 -11.27 27.75 40.30
CA MET A 260 -12.46 27.19 39.62
C MET A 260 -12.10 26.04 38.66
N LYS A 261 -10.87 26.05 38.12
CA LYS A 261 -10.42 25.05 37.14
C LYS A 261 -10.30 23.66 37.74
N GLU A 262 -9.77 23.53 38.95
CA GLU A 262 -9.63 22.21 39.59
C GLU A 262 -10.98 21.60 39.99
N LEU A 263 -11.95 22.43 40.40
CA LEU A 263 -13.30 21.97 40.75
C LEU A 263 -14.08 21.49 39.52
N LEU A 264 -13.93 22.17 38.37
CA LEU A 264 -14.58 21.80 37.10
C LEU A 264 -13.98 20.54 36.47
N ILE A 265 -12.67 20.34 36.60
CA ILE A 265 -12.01 19.12 36.13
C ILE A 265 -12.43 17.93 36.98
N SER A 266 -12.46 18.07 38.32
CA SER A 266 -12.84 16.95 39.19
C SER A 266 -14.31 16.53 39.00
N THR A 267 -15.22 17.50 38.85
CA THR A 267 -16.65 17.22 38.61
C THR A 267 -16.91 16.59 37.24
N SER A 268 -16.19 17.00 36.20
CA SER A 268 -16.29 16.39 34.86
C SER A 268 -15.79 14.94 34.84
N ILE A 269 -14.68 14.65 35.55
CA ILE A 269 -14.14 13.29 35.68
C ILE A 269 -15.12 12.40 36.46
N ILE A 270 -15.71 12.89 37.55
CA ILE A 270 -16.70 12.15 38.34
C ILE A 270 -17.95 11.85 37.49
N ALA A 271 -18.46 12.82 36.73
CA ALA A 271 -19.60 12.62 35.85
C ALA A 271 -19.33 11.57 34.76
N MET A 272 -18.13 11.60 34.16
CA MET A 272 -17.71 10.61 33.17
C MET A 272 -17.61 9.20 33.77
N LEU A 273 -17.04 9.07 34.97
CA LEU A 273 -16.95 7.78 35.66
C LEU A 273 -18.32 7.22 36.06
N LEU A 274 -19.26 8.07 36.45
CA LEU A 274 -20.64 7.67 36.74
C LEU A 274 -21.39 7.23 35.47
N ALA A 275 -21.17 7.90 34.34
CA ALA A 275 -21.75 7.50 33.05
C ALA A 275 -21.22 6.14 32.58
N ILE A 276 -19.92 5.87 32.75
CA ILE A 276 -19.32 4.56 32.43
C ILE A 276 -19.90 3.46 33.33
N ARG A 277 -20.16 3.76 34.62
CA ARG A 277 -20.70 2.78 35.58
C ARG A 277 -22.17 2.43 35.34
N GLN A 278 -22.92 3.30 34.67
CA GLN A 278 -24.32 3.07 34.27
C GLN A 278 -24.44 2.15 33.04
N ILE A 279 -23.36 1.96 32.29
CA ILE A 279 -23.29 0.99 31.17
C ILE A 279 -23.02 -0.40 31.78
N LYS A 280 -24.00 -0.97 32.48
CA LYS A 280 -24.03 -2.42 32.71
C LYS A 280 -24.57 -3.09 31.45
N PRO A 281 -23.91 -4.11 30.89
CA PRO A 281 -24.51 -4.87 29.80
C PRO A 281 -25.68 -5.66 30.36
N ASP A 282 -26.87 -5.46 29.77
CA ASP A 282 -27.99 -6.37 29.93
C ASP A 282 -27.53 -7.75 29.44
N ARG A 283 -27.34 -8.69 30.37
CA ARG A 283 -27.09 -10.09 30.06
C ARG A 283 -28.44 -10.77 29.92
N SER A 284 -28.92 -10.85 28.68
CA SER A 284 -29.94 -11.80 28.22
C SER A 284 -29.32 -12.78 27.24
#